data_AF-A0A257Y6Q7-F1
#
_entry.id   AF-A0A257Y6Q7-F1
#
_cell.length_a   1.000
_cell.length_b   1.000
_cell.length_c   1.000
_cell.angle_alpha   90.00
_cell.angle_beta   90.00
_cell.angle_gamma   90.00
#
_symmetry.space_group_name_H-M   'P 1'
#
loop_
_entity.id
_entity.type
_entity.pdbx_description
1 polymer ?
#
loop_
_entity_poly.entity_id
_entity_poly.type
_entity_poly.pdbx_seq_one_letter_code
_entity_poly.pdbx_strand_id
1 'polypeptide(L)'
;MAEPWPSTARCRSGEVLARDYNRCLYEAISVSEKVMGAALANAVAVIEARADLLPSQRNRWRVLLDEAQIRFGMYRNFDCQSVAPFEGPRGIGNFEQRALCLIANNERRAEDLRRRYGEVPPPAAPAPLVAVENIGTRPATWLTAVAPPLD
;
A
#
# COMPACT_ATOMS: atom_id res chain seq x y z
N MET A 1 2.09 -31.01 -15.69
CA MET A 1 1.14 -29.90 -15.55
C MET A 1 1.84 -28.80 -14.78
N ALA A 2 1.75 -27.55 -15.22
CA ALA A 2 2.27 -26.43 -14.45
C ALA A 2 1.41 -26.24 -13.18
N GLU A 3 2.04 -25.99 -12.04
CA GLU A 3 1.31 -25.64 -10.83
C GLU A 3 0.60 -24.29 -11.04
N PRO A 4 -0.71 -24.18 -10.74
CA PRO A 4 -1.47 -22.95 -10.95
C PRO A 4 -0.98 -21.82 -10.01
N TRP A 5 -0.50 -22.20 -8.82
CA TRP A 5 0.07 -21.29 -7.84
C TRP A 5 1.48 -21.75 -7.48
N PRO A 6 2.47 -20.84 -7.45
CA PRO A 6 3.84 -21.22 -7.17
C PRO A 6 3.97 -21.73 -5.73
N SER A 7 4.73 -22.81 -5.54
CA SER A 7 5.19 -23.19 -4.21
C SER A 7 5.96 -22.03 -3.57
N THR A 8 5.75 -21.84 -2.27
CA THR A 8 6.37 -20.73 -1.54
C THR A 8 7.81 -21.11 -1.20
N ALA A 9 8.74 -20.14 -1.25
CA ALA A 9 10.13 -20.38 -0.86
C ALA A 9 10.29 -20.85 0.59
N ARG A 10 9.26 -20.65 1.44
CA ARG A 10 9.25 -21.02 2.85
C ARG A 10 8.65 -22.40 3.13
N CYS A 11 7.65 -22.79 2.35
CA CYS A 11 6.92 -24.04 2.52
C CYS A 11 6.92 -24.77 1.18
N ARG A 12 7.92 -25.64 0.97
CA ARG A 12 7.97 -26.53 -0.19
C ARG A 12 7.49 -27.92 0.20
N SER A 13 6.53 -28.44 -0.56
CA SER A 13 6.07 -29.81 -0.44
C SER A 13 7.25 -30.77 -0.64
N GLY A 14 7.40 -31.76 0.24
CA GLY A 14 8.53 -32.71 0.22
C GLY A 14 9.80 -32.24 0.95
N GLU A 15 9.97 -30.94 1.22
CA GLU A 15 11.05 -30.43 2.10
C GLU A 15 10.60 -30.33 3.56
N VAL A 16 9.31 -30.04 3.78
CA VAL A 16 8.70 -30.04 5.11
C VAL A 16 8.04 -31.40 5.35
N LEU A 17 8.14 -31.93 6.58
CA LEU A 17 7.39 -33.12 6.98
C LEU A 17 5.90 -32.90 6.70
N ALA A 18 5.22 -33.91 6.12
CA ALA A 18 3.82 -33.78 5.71
C ALA A 18 2.89 -33.26 6.83
N ARG A 19 3.17 -33.62 8.09
CA ARG A 19 2.44 -33.14 9.27
C ARG A 19 2.59 -31.64 9.55
N ASP A 20 3.75 -31.07 9.19
CA ASP A 20 4.14 -29.70 9.50
C ASP A 20 3.85 -28.75 8.32
N TYR A 21 3.56 -29.29 7.13
CA TYR A 21 3.31 -28.51 5.92
C TYR A 21 2.13 -27.55 6.05
N ASN A 22 0.98 -28.01 6.54
CA ASN A 22 -0.19 -27.15 6.74
C ASN A 22 0.09 -26.03 7.74
N ARG A 23 0.84 -26.33 8.81
CA ARG A 23 1.27 -25.32 9.79
C ARG A 23 2.18 -24.27 9.13
N CYS A 24 3.14 -24.71 8.34
CA CYS A 24 4.01 -23.81 7.57
C CYS A 24 3.19 -22.87 6.69
N LEU A 25 2.19 -23.41 5.97
CA LEU A 25 1.30 -22.60 5.12
C LEU A 25 0.50 -21.56 5.92
N TYR A 26 -0.04 -21.90 7.08
CA TYR A 26 -0.72 -20.92 7.96
C TYR A 26 0.22 -19.80 8.39
N GLU A 27 1.44 -20.14 8.80
CA GLU A 27 2.45 -19.15 9.19
C GLU A 27 2.85 -18.28 8.00
N ALA A 28 3.02 -18.86 6.81
CA ALA A 28 3.35 -18.15 5.59
C ALA A 28 2.23 -17.19 5.14
N ILE A 29 0.95 -17.57 5.27
CA ILE A 29 -0.18 -16.66 5.05
C ILE A 29 -0.04 -15.44 5.96
N SER A 30 0.10 -15.66 7.28
CA SER A 30 0.19 -14.56 8.25
C SER A 30 1.36 -13.61 7.97
N VAL A 31 2.53 -14.16 7.60
CA VAL A 31 3.66 -13.31 7.25
C VAL A 31 3.43 -12.55 5.95
N SER A 32 2.86 -13.19 4.91
CA SER A 32 2.57 -12.51 3.65
C SER A 32 1.60 -11.32 3.84
N GLU A 33 0.62 -11.46 4.73
CA GLU A 33 -0.31 -10.37 5.08
C GLU A 33 0.40 -9.23 5.80
N LYS A 34 1.26 -9.53 6.79
CA LYS A 34 2.06 -8.53 7.49
C LYS A 34 2.99 -7.78 6.55
N VAL A 35 3.64 -8.49 5.64
CA VAL A 35 4.55 -7.92 4.65
C VAL A 35 3.81 -6.99 3.68
N MET A 36 2.63 -7.40 3.20
CA MET A 36 1.78 -6.55 2.36
C MET A 36 1.28 -5.32 3.13
N GLY A 37 0.83 -5.50 4.37
CA GLY A 37 0.38 -4.39 5.22
C GLY A 37 1.49 -3.38 5.49
N ALA A 38 2.72 -3.84 5.74
CA ALA A 38 3.88 -2.98 5.90
C ALA A 38 4.21 -2.20 4.61
N ALA A 39 4.13 -2.86 3.45
CA ALA A 39 4.34 -2.19 2.16
C ALA A 39 3.27 -1.11 1.88
N LEU A 40 2.01 -1.34 2.26
CA LEU A 40 0.95 -0.34 2.16
C LEU A 40 1.18 0.84 3.11
N ALA A 41 1.53 0.58 4.36
CA ALA A 41 1.84 1.63 5.33
C ALA A 41 3.02 2.51 4.85
N ASN A 42 4.06 1.88 4.30
CA ASN A 42 5.17 2.58 3.67
C ASN A 42 4.73 3.44 2.48
N ALA A 43 3.87 2.91 1.61
CA ALA A 43 3.33 3.67 0.49
C ALA A 43 2.54 4.91 0.96
N VAL A 44 1.76 4.80 2.02
CA VAL A 44 1.07 5.94 2.64
C VAL A 44 2.06 6.95 3.20
N ALA A 45 3.11 6.50 3.90
CA ALA A 45 4.16 7.39 4.41
C ALA A 45 4.91 8.14 3.30
N VAL A 46 5.21 7.47 2.18
CA VAL A 46 5.79 8.11 0.98
C VAL A 46 4.86 9.20 0.44
N ILE A 47 3.55 8.93 0.35
CA ILE A 47 2.56 9.93 -0.09
C ILE A 47 2.60 11.15 0.84
N GLU A 48 2.56 10.94 2.15
CA GLU A 48 2.55 12.03 3.13
C GLU A 48 3.84 12.86 3.12
N ALA A 49 4.99 12.24 2.82
CA ALA A 49 6.28 12.92 2.72
C ALA A 49 6.43 13.84 1.49
N ARG A 50 5.48 13.81 0.53
CA ARG A 50 5.51 14.63 -0.69
C ARG A 50 5.17 16.10 -0.41
N ALA A 51 6.17 16.85 0.05
CA ALA A 51 6.08 18.28 0.35
C ALA A 51 5.80 19.15 -0.89
N ASP A 52 6.09 18.63 -2.09
CA ASP A 52 5.82 19.28 -3.38
C ASP A 52 4.32 19.28 -3.75
N LEU A 53 3.48 18.51 -3.06
CA LEU A 53 2.05 18.43 -3.31
C LEU A 53 1.25 19.28 -2.30
N LEU A 54 0.09 19.76 -2.73
CA LEU A 54 -0.89 20.36 -1.80
C LEU A 54 -1.47 19.29 -0.87
N PRO A 55 -1.86 19.64 0.37
CA PRO A 55 -2.47 18.69 1.32
C PRO A 55 -3.71 17.97 0.74
N SER A 56 -4.54 18.66 -0.04
CA SER A 56 -5.72 18.08 -0.69
C SER A 56 -5.37 17.03 -1.74
N GLN A 57 -4.25 17.22 -2.46
CA GLN A 57 -3.76 16.27 -3.46
C GLN A 57 -3.23 14.99 -2.79
N ARG A 58 -2.43 15.13 -1.72
CA ARG A 58 -1.95 13.98 -0.93
C ARG A 58 -3.11 13.20 -0.34
N ASN A 59 -4.09 13.89 0.26
CA ASN A 59 -5.27 13.23 0.81
C ASN A 59 -6.06 12.47 -0.25
N ARG A 60 -6.31 13.07 -1.43
CA ARG A 60 -7.01 12.39 -2.53
C ARG A 60 -6.24 11.16 -3.00
N TRP A 61 -4.93 11.24 -3.14
CA TRP A 61 -4.10 10.10 -3.52
C TRP A 61 -4.18 8.97 -2.49
N ARG A 62 -4.05 9.29 -1.20
CA ARG A 62 -4.18 8.31 -0.11
C ARG A 62 -5.54 7.61 -0.12
N VAL A 63 -6.63 8.35 -0.27
CA VAL A 63 -8.00 7.79 -0.35
C VAL A 63 -8.12 6.83 -1.53
N LEU A 64 -7.60 7.19 -2.70
CA LEU A 64 -7.65 6.32 -3.87
C LEU A 64 -6.78 5.06 -3.72
N LEU A 65 -5.63 5.17 -3.04
CA LEU A 65 -4.78 4.02 -2.74
C LEU A 65 -5.48 3.06 -1.77
N ASP A 66 -6.14 3.58 -0.74
CA ASP A 66 -6.93 2.81 0.21
C ASP A 66 -8.07 2.07 -0.50
N GLU A 67 -8.83 2.77 -1.33
CA GLU A 67 -9.93 2.19 -2.09
C GLU A 67 -9.44 1.09 -3.07
N ALA A 68 -8.29 1.30 -3.71
CA ALA A 68 -7.64 0.27 -4.53
C ALA A 68 -7.23 -0.96 -3.71
N GLN A 69 -6.75 -0.77 -2.48
CA GLN A 69 -6.39 -1.87 -1.59
C GLN A 69 -7.62 -2.67 -1.13
N ILE A 70 -8.74 -1.99 -0.85
CA ILE A 70 -10.01 -2.65 -0.52
C ILE A 70 -10.46 -3.55 -1.67
N ARG A 71 -10.46 -3.03 -2.91
CA ARG A 71 -10.81 -3.80 -4.11
C ARG A 71 -9.88 -4.97 -4.35
N PHE A 72 -8.58 -4.78 -4.14
CA PHE A 72 -7.61 -5.88 -4.18
C PHE A 72 -7.96 -6.97 -3.17
N GLY A 73 -8.29 -6.60 -1.93
CA GLY A 73 -8.69 -7.56 -0.89
C GLY A 73 -9.92 -8.36 -1.28
N MET A 74 -10.94 -7.70 -1.87
CA MET A 74 -12.13 -8.36 -2.39
C MET A 74 -11.81 -9.35 -3.52
N TYR A 75 -11.05 -8.91 -4.53
CA TYR A 75 -10.61 -9.76 -5.63
C TYR A 75 -9.84 -10.97 -5.12
N ARG A 76 -8.78 -10.75 -4.33
CA ARG A 76 -7.92 -11.81 -3.76
C ARG A 76 -8.74 -12.83 -2.98
N ASN A 77 -9.66 -12.36 -2.14
CA ASN A 77 -10.47 -13.26 -1.32
C ASN A 77 -11.41 -14.09 -2.20
N PHE A 78 -12.06 -13.49 -3.18
CA PHE A 78 -12.95 -14.22 -4.09
C PHE A 78 -12.18 -15.26 -4.91
N ASP A 79 -11.04 -14.87 -5.48
CA ASP A 79 -10.17 -15.74 -6.26
C ASP A 79 -9.67 -16.93 -5.42
N CYS A 80 -9.05 -16.65 -4.27
CA CYS A 80 -8.43 -17.69 -3.46
C CYS A 80 -9.42 -18.56 -2.67
N GLN A 81 -10.64 -18.10 -2.40
CA GLN A 81 -11.65 -18.89 -1.67
C GLN A 81 -12.61 -19.62 -2.59
N SER A 82 -12.89 -19.08 -3.77
CA SER A 82 -13.94 -19.61 -4.66
C SER A 82 -13.39 -20.21 -5.95
N VAL A 83 -12.16 -19.86 -6.36
CA VAL A 83 -11.56 -20.35 -7.63
C VAL A 83 -10.39 -21.29 -7.36
N ALA A 84 -9.36 -20.83 -6.63
CA ALA A 84 -8.16 -21.60 -6.36
C ALA A 84 -8.41 -23.03 -5.81
N PRO A 85 -9.45 -23.27 -4.97
CA PRO A 85 -9.77 -24.62 -4.53
C PRO A 85 -10.29 -25.58 -5.61
N PHE A 86 -10.38 -25.18 -6.88
CA PHE A 86 -10.72 -26.05 -7.99
C PHE A 86 -9.57 -26.26 -8.99
N GLU A 87 -8.44 -25.58 -8.81
CA GLU A 87 -7.34 -25.57 -9.78
C GLU A 87 -6.27 -26.64 -9.48
N GLY A 88 -6.26 -27.20 -8.27
CA GLY A 88 -5.38 -28.29 -7.87
C GLY A 88 -5.89 -29.71 -8.21
N PRO A 89 -5.02 -30.74 -8.14
CA PRO A 89 -5.42 -32.14 -8.32
C PRO A 89 -6.50 -32.57 -7.29
N ARG A 90 -7.50 -33.35 -7.74
CA ARG A 90 -8.84 -33.60 -7.12
C ARG A 90 -8.86 -33.91 -5.60
N GLY A 91 -9.83 -33.30 -4.89
CA GLY A 91 -10.37 -33.74 -3.59
C GLY A 91 -10.81 -32.58 -2.67
N ILE A 92 -12.00 -32.63 -2.08
CA ILE A 92 -12.52 -31.62 -1.15
C ILE A 92 -11.55 -31.48 0.04
N GLY A 93 -10.95 -30.29 0.17
CA GLY A 93 -9.95 -29.97 1.20
C GLY A 93 -8.75 -29.20 0.65
N ASN A 94 -9.00 -28.23 -0.23
CA ASN A 94 -7.96 -27.54 -1.02
C ASN A 94 -7.30 -26.38 -0.25
N PHE A 95 -6.99 -26.62 1.03
CA PHE A 95 -6.33 -25.63 1.88
C PHE A 95 -5.01 -25.17 1.27
N GLU A 96 -4.24 -26.10 0.69
CA GLU A 96 -2.99 -25.81 0.01
C GLU A 96 -3.18 -24.80 -1.13
N GLN A 97 -4.07 -25.06 -2.08
CA GLN A 97 -4.28 -24.16 -3.22
C GLN A 97 -4.77 -22.78 -2.78
N ARG A 98 -5.68 -22.73 -1.79
CA ARG A 98 -6.10 -21.48 -1.17
C ARG A 98 -4.93 -20.74 -0.52
N ALA A 99 -4.08 -21.45 0.22
CA ALA A 99 -2.94 -20.86 0.92
C ALA A 99 -1.92 -20.30 -0.08
N LEU A 100 -1.55 -21.08 -1.10
CA LEU A 100 -0.61 -20.66 -2.14
C LEU A 100 -1.15 -19.45 -2.90
N CYS A 101 -2.44 -19.43 -3.26
CA CYS A 101 -3.08 -18.27 -3.88
C CYS A 101 -3.01 -17.01 -3.01
N LEU A 102 -3.31 -17.12 -1.71
CA LEU A 102 -3.27 -15.99 -0.78
C LEU A 102 -1.86 -15.42 -0.66
N ILE A 103 -0.87 -16.30 -0.48
CA ILE A 103 0.54 -15.93 -0.31
C ILE A 103 1.03 -15.24 -1.59
N ALA A 104 0.83 -15.86 -2.75
CA ALA A 104 1.29 -15.32 -4.03
C ALA A 104 0.67 -13.95 -4.34
N ASN A 105 -0.63 -13.77 -4.10
CA ASN A 105 -1.28 -12.47 -4.31
C ASN A 105 -0.78 -11.39 -3.35
N ASN A 106 -0.60 -11.73 -2.07
CA ASN A 106 -0.06 -10.80 -1.08
C ASN A 106 1.37 -10.37 -1.43
N GLU A 107 2.22 -11.31 -1.84
CA GLU A 107 3.60 -11.04 -2.24
C GLU A 107 3.67 -10.17 -3.50
N ARG A 108 2.88 -10.49 -4.53
CA ARG A 108 2.78 -9.67 -5.75
C ARG A 108 2.31 -8.25 -5.44
N ARG A 109 1.32 -8.09 -4.56
CA ARG A 109 0.82 -6.78 -4.16
C ARG A 109 1.85 -6.00 -3.35
N ALA A 110 2.53 -6.65 -2.42
CA ALA A 110 3.61 -6.02 -1.66
C ALA A 110 4.74 -5.54 -2.59
N GLU A 111 5.10 -6.34 -3.60
CA GLU A 111 6.12 -5.97 -4.57
C GLU A 111 5.69 -4.83 -5.49
N ASP A 112 4.43 -4.82 -5.94
CA ASP A 112 3.86 -3.67 -6.67
C ASP A 112 3.96 -2.37 -5.87
N LEU A 113 3.60 -2.42 -4.58
CA LEU A 113 3.70 -1.25 -3.69
C LEU A 113 5.16 -0.81 -3.51
N ARG A 114 6.09 -1.73 -3.25
CA ARG A 114 7.52 -1.38 -3.13
C ARG A 114 8.08 -0.76 -4.39
N ARG A 115 7.81 -1.35 -5.56
CA ARG A 115 8.28 -0.84 -6.85
C ARG A 115 7.75 0.56 -7.14
N ARG A 116 6.49 0.83 -6.79
CA ARG A 116 5.83 2.11 -7.08
C ARG A 116 6.22 3.24 -6.12
N TYR A 117 6.42 2.92 -4.85
CA TYR A 117 6.59 3.92 -3.79
C TYR A 117 8.02 4.00 -3.25
N GLY A 118 8.84 2.96 -3.42
CA GLY A 118 10.21 2.92 -2.92
C GLY A 118 10.28 3.05 -1.40
N GLU A 119 11.34 3.68 -0.92
CA GLU A 119 11.53 4.00 0.51
C GLU A 119 10.98 5.39 0.84
N VAL A 120 10.59 5.60 2.10
CA VAL A 120 10.18 6.92 2.58
C VAL A 120 11.36 7.89 2.42
N PRO A 121 11.21 9.01 1.70
CA PRO A 121 12.26 10.02 1.62
C PRO A 121 12.63 10.52 3.03
N PRO A 122 13.92 10.82 3.30
CA PRO A 122 14.29 11.45 4.55
C PRO A 122 13.54 12.79 4.70
N PRO A 123 13.17 13.19 5.92
CA PRO A 123 12.47 14.45 6.14
C PRO A 123 13.27 15.59 5.50
N ALA A 124 12.61 16.37 4.63
CA ALA A 124 13.24 17.52 4.00
C ALA A 124 13.78 18.45 5.10
N ALA A 125 15.04 18.88 4.96
CA ALA A 125 15.61 19.87 5.85
C ALA A 125 14.66 21.07 5.95
N PRO A 126 14.48 21.67 7.14
CA PRO A 126 13.66 22.87 7.27
C PRO A 126 14.12 23.86 6.20
N ALA A 127 13.16 24.39 5.44
CA ALA A 127 13.45 25.44 4.49
C ALA A 127 14.27 26.50 5.24
N PRO A 128 15.39 26.99 4.67
CA PRO A 128 16.13 28.07 5.31
C PRO A 128 15.11 29.16 5.61
N LEU A 129 15.11 29.63 6.86
CA LEU A 129 14.36 30.82 7.23
C LEU A 129 14.73 31.85 6.18
N VAL A 130 13.80 32.13 5.25
CA VAL A 130 13.94 33.28 4.38
C VAL A 130 14.00 34.41 5.37
N ALA A 131 15.20 34.96 5.57
CA ALA A 131 15.37 36.16 6.32
C ALA A 131 14.41 37.13 5.64
N VAL A 132 13.32 37.45 6.34
CA VAL A 132 12.53 38.62 6.01
C VAL A 132 13.52 39.74 6.28
N GLU A 133 14.33 40.07 5.26
CA GLU A 133 15.10 41.30 5.25
C GLU A 133 14.08 42.35 5.61
N ASN A 134 14.35 43.05 6.71
CA ASN A 134 13.55 44.15 7.20
C ASN A 134 13.10 44.98 6.00
N ILE A 135 11.85 44.81 5.58
CA ILE A 135 11.16 45.78 4.74
C ILE A 135 11.05 46.95 5.70
N GLY A 136 12.08 47.81 5.68
CA GLY A 136 12.12 49.04 6.43
C GLY A 136 10.77 49.72 6.26
N THR A 137 10.20 50.16 7.37
CA THR A 137 8.94 50.90 7.47
C THR A 137 8.67 51.73 6.22
N ARG A 138 7.96 51.13 5.25
CA ARG A 138 7.33 51.87 4.17
C ARG A 138 5.99 52.33 4.74
N PRO A 139 5.70 53.64 4.77
CA PRO A 139 4.40 54.11 5.21
C PRO A 139 3.33 53.47 4.33
N ALA A 140 2.31 52.92 4.98
CA ALA A 140 1.23 52.19 4.33
C ALA A 140 0.45 53.10 3.37
N THR A 141 0.68 52.97 2.07
CA THR A 141 -0.30 53.38 1.05
C THR A 141 -1.21 52.20 0.73
N TRP A 142 -2.23 52.00 1.55
CA TRP A 142 -3.45 51.32 1.14
C TRP A 142 -4.53 52.38 0.97
N LEU A 143 -4.68 52.90 -0.26
CA LEU A 143 -5.86 53.65 -0.66
C LEU A 143 -6.91 52.64 -1.14
N THR A 144 -7.76 52.16 -0.23
CA THR A 144 -9.01 51.52 -0.62
C THR A 144 -10.03 52.64 -0.78
N ALA A 145 -10.39 52.97 -2.02
CA ALA A 145 -11.50 53.88 -2.29
C ALA A 145 -12.81 53.20 -1.85
N VAL A 146 -13.42 53.71 -0.77
CA VAL A 146 -14.77 53.34 -0.36
C VAL A 146 -15.73 54.08 -1.28
N ALA A 147 -16.53 53.35 -2.05
CA ALA A 147 -17.62 53.96 -2.81
C ALA A 147 -18.68 54.51 -1.84
N PRO A 148 -19.21 55.73 -2.07
CA PRO A 148 -20.25 56.29 -1.21
C PRO A 148 -21.58 55.54 -1.38
N PRO A 149 -22.47 55.56 -0.37
CA PRO A 149 -23.78 54.91 -0.45
C PRO A 149 -24.65 55.60 -1.51
N LEU A 150 -25.44 54.81 -2.22
CA LEU A 150 -26.50 55.32 -3.09
C LEU A 150 -27.74 55.56 -2.23
N ASP A 151 -28.23 56.80 -2.21
CA ASP A 151 -29.57 57.17 -1.74
C ASP A 151 -30.63 56.83 -2.81
#